data_AF-A0A7X4CVA8-F1
#
_entry.id   AF-A0A7X4CVA8-F1
#
_cell.length_a   1.000
_cell.length_b   1.000
_cell.length_c   1.000
_cell.angle_alpha   90.00
_cell.angle_beta   90.00
_cell.angle_gamma   90.00
#
_symmetry.space_group_name_H-M   'P 1'
#
loop_
_entity.id
_entity.type
_entity.pdbx_description
1 polymer ?
#
loop_
_entity_poly.entity_id
_entity_poly.type
_entity_poly.pdbx_seq_one_letter_code
_entity_poly.pdbx_strand_id
1 'polypeptide(L)' 'MNISSVGVVGAGQMGNGIAHVFALAKFDVVLNDIDRGAIERALKLVETNLARQVNSGRI' A
#
# COMPACT_ATOMS: atom_id res chain seq x y z
N MET A 1 4.19 4.49 -23.74
CA MET A 1 3.00 4.27 -22.88
C MET A 1 3.48 4.37 -21.44
N ASN A 2 2.94 5.30 -20.64
CA ASN A 2 3.39 5.51 -19.26
C ASN A 2 2.34 4.94 -18.31
N ILE A 3 2.76 4.13 -17.34
CA ILE A 3 1.86 3.59 -16.31
C ILE A 3 1.75 4.62 -15.20
N SER A 4 0.53 5.03 -14.85
CA SER A 4 0.26 5.98 -13.76
C SER A 4 -0.56 5.40 -12.62
N SER A 5 -1.31 4.31 -12.87
CA SER A 5 -2.17 3.65 -11.90
C SER A 5 -1.89 2.16 -11.83
N VAL A 6 -1.97 1.59 -10.63
CA VAL A 6 -1.70 0.19 -10.32
C VAL A 6 -2.82 -0.38 -9.47
N GLY A 7 -3.46 -1.45 -9.96
CA GLY A 7 -4.41 -2.24 -9.18
C GLY A 7 -3.73 -3.42 -8.51
N VAL A 8 -3.94 -3.59 -7.20
CA VAL A 8 -3.46 -4.74 -6.42
C VAL A 8 -4.66 -5.54 -5.93
N VAL A 9 -4.73 -6.81 -6.32
CA VAL A 9 -5.78 -7.74 -5.92
C VAL A 9 -5.27 -8.63 -4.79
N GLY A 10 -5.93 -8.54 -3.64
CA GLY A 10 -5.53 -9.15 -2.37
C GLY A 10 -4.86 -8.14 -1.44
N ALA A 11 -5.39 -7.98 -0.23
CA ALA A 11 -4.90 -7.13 0.84
C ALA A 11 -4.13 -7.91 1.94
N GLY A 12 -3.72 -9.14 1.64
CA GLY A 12 -2.82 -9.93 2.48
C GLY A 12 -1.41 -9.34 2.58
N GLN A 13 -0.48 -10.09 3.18
CA GLN A 13 0.89 -9.62 3.44
C GLN A 13 1.61 -9.12 2.18
N MET A 14 1.58 -9.90 1.10
CA MET A 14 2.24 -9.52 -0.15
C MET A 14 1.54 -8.33 -0.83
N GLY A 15 0.21 -8.35 -0.91
CA GLY A 15 -0.55 -7.28 -1.55
C GLY A 15 -0.37 -5.94 -0.86
N ASN A 16 -0.32 -5.93 0.48
CA ASN A 16 0.02 -4.73 1.25
C ASN A 16 1.42 -4.20 0.91
N GLY A 17 2.42 -5.08 0.87
CA GLY A 17 3.79 -4.69 0.54
C GLY A 17 3.93 -4.14 -0.88
N ILE A 18 3.28 -4.78 -1.85
CA ILE A 18 3.24 -4.32 -3.24
C ILE A 18 2.59 -2.94 -3.32
N ALA A 19 1.41 -2.77 -2.71
CA ALA A 19 0.70 -1.49 -2.68
C ALA A 19 1.53 -0.37 -2.04
N HIS A 20 2.20 -0.67 -0.92
CA HIS A 20 3.07 0.27 -0.21
C HIS A 20 4.24 0.75 -1.10
N VAL A 21 4.94 -0.17 -1.77
CA VAL A 21 6.08 0.18 -2.64
C VAL A 21 5.65 1.03 -3.82
N PHE A 22 4.54 0.70 -4.48
CA PHE A 22 4.02 1.51 -5.59
C PHE A 22 3.54 2.90 -5.13
N ALA A 23 2.91 2.98 -3.96
CA ALA A 23 2.51 4.26 -3.37
C ALA A 23 3.72 5.16 -3.07
N LEU A 24 4.79 4.59 -2.51
CA LEU A 24 6.05 5.31 -2.30
C LEU A 24 6.68 5.79 -3.63
N ALA A 25 6.57 4.97 -4.67
CA ALA A 25 7.02 5.29 -6.02
C ALA A 25 6.09 6.26 -6.79
N LYS A 26 5.11 6.88 -6.11
CA LYS A 26 4.20 7.91 -6.64
C LYS A 26 3.22 7.42 -7.70
N PHE A 27 2.86 6.14 -7.67
CA PHE A 27 1.75 5.62 -8.46
C PHE A 27 0.43 5.81 -7.72
N ASP A 28 -0.65 5.96 -8.50
CA ASP A 28 -2.01 5.86 -7.96
C ASP A 28 -2.37 4.38 -7.75
N VAL A 29 -2.53 3.96 -6.50
CA VAL A 29 -2.69 2.54 -6.15
C VAL A 29 -4.10 2.25 -5.66
N VAL A 30 -4.75 1.27 -6.30
CA VAL A 30 -6.05 0.74 -5.88
C VAL A 30 -5.84 -0.64 -5.26
N LEU A 31 -6.15 -0.80 -3.98
CA LEU A 31 -6.12 -2.08 -3.28
C LEU A 31 -7.53 -2.67 -3.20
N ASN A 32 -7.70 -3.88 -3.72
CA ASN A 32 -8.98 -4.59 -3.74
C ASN A 32 -8.88 -5.93 -3.01
N ASP A 33 -9.85 -6.25 -2.16
CA ASP A 33 -9.99 -7.55 -1.53
C ASP A 33 -11.48 -7.83 -1.31
N ILE A 34 -11.84 -9.11 -1.18
CA ILE A 34 -13.20 -9.55 -0.86
C ILE A 34 -13.49 -9.39 0.65
N ASP A 35 -12.46 -9.43 1.50
CA ASP A 35 -12.56 -9.22 2.94
C ASP A 35 -12.28 -7.74 3.28
N ARG A 36 -13.33 -7.03 3.70
CA ARG A 36 -13.20 -5.65 4.20
C ARG A 36 -12.23 -5.54 5.38
N GLY A 37 -12.20 -6.54 6.27
CA GLY A 37 -11.27 -6.56 7.39
C GLY A 37 -9.81 -6.65 6.94
N ALA A 38 -9.53 -7.33 5.82
CA ALA A 38 -8.20 -7.37 5.23
C ALA A 38 -7.77 -5.99 4.71
N ILE A 39 -8.68 -5.26 4.06
CA ILE A 39 -8.43 -3.89 3.61
C ILE A 39 -8.13 -2.97 4.80
N GLU A 40 -8.94 -3.01 5.86
CA GLU A 40 -8.74 -2.17 7.05
C GLU A 40 -7.40 -2.46 7.75
N ARG A 41 -7.04 -3.74 7.90
CA ARG A 41 -5.72 -4.15 8.43
C ARG A 41 -4.59 -3.67 7.54
N ALA A 42 -4.74 -3.78 6.22
CA ALA A 42 -3.75 -3.34 5.26
C ALA A 42 -3.52 -1.83 5.31
N LEU A 43 -4.59 -1.02 5.33
CA LEU A 43 -4.50 0.44 5.42
C LEU A 43 -3.79 0.88 6.71
N LYS A 44 -4.15 0.27 7.85
CA LYS A 44 -3.51 0.56 9.14
C LYS A 44 -2.02 0.21 9.15
N LEU A 45 -1.64 -0.90 8.50
CA LEU A 45 -0.24 -1.30 8.39
C LEU A 45 0.56 -0.34 7.50
N VAL A 46 -0.02 0.11 6.39
CA VAL A 46 0.58 1.14 5.51
C VAL A 46 0.82 2.43 6.29
N GLU A 47 -0.21 2.94 6.98
CA GLU A 47 -0.10 4.14 7.82
C GLU A 47 1.01 4.02 8.88
N THR A 48 1.05 2.90 9.60
CA THR A 48 2.07 2.63 10.62
C THR A 48 3.48 2.58 10.02
N ASN A 49 3.63 1.97 8.84
CA ASN A 49 4.92 1.87 8.15
C ASN A 49 5.40 3.23 7.64
N LEU A 50 4.49 4.04 7.06
CA LEU A 50 4.80 5.41 6.63
C LEU A 50 5.22 6.28 7.82
N ALA A 51 4.47 6.28 8.92
CA ALA A 51 4.82 7.03 10.12
C ALA A 51 6.22 6.66 10.63
N ARG A 52 6.57 5.36 10.62
CA ARG A 52 7.90 4.88 11.00
C ARG A 52 8.99 5.37 10.03
N GLN A 53 8.73 5.36 8.72
CA GLN A 53 9.69 5.78 7.70
C GLN A 53 9.95 7.29 7.77
N VAL A 54 8.92 8.10 8.00
CA VAL A 54 9.03 9.55 8.26
C VAL A 54 9.83 9.81 9.52
N ASN A 55 9.48 9.16 10.64
CA ASN A 55 10.18 9.35 11.92
C ASN A 55 11.66 8.90 11.88
N SER A 56 12.02 8.00 10.96
CA SER A 56 13.40 7.56 10.76
C SER A 56 14.14 8.30 9.65
N GLY A 57 13.52 9.32 9.03
CA GLY A 57 14.13 10.14 7.97
C GLY A 57 14.40 9.37 6.67
N ARG A 58 13.68 8.28 6.42
CA ARG A 58 13.85 7.45 5.20
C ARG A 58 13.02 7.93 4.02
N ILE A 59 11.95 8.69 4.28
CA ILE A 59 11.10 9.38 3.31
C ILE A 59 10.70 10.75 3.86
#